data_AF-A0A7X6PEP8-F1
#
_entry.id   AF-A0A7X6PEP8-F1
#
_cell.length_a   1.000
_cell.length_b   1.000
_cell.length_c   1.000
_cell.angle_alpha   90.00
_cell.angle_beta   90.00
_cell.angle_gamma   90.00
#
_symmetry.space_group_name_H-M   'P 1'
#
loop_
_entity.id
_entity.type
_entity.pdbx_description
1 polymer ?
#
loop_
_entity_poly.entity_id
_entity_poly.type
_entity_poly.pdbx_seq_one_letter_code
_entity_poly.pdbx_strand_id
1 'polypeptide(L)'
;MKVLNLIKISWKALHRNKTRALLTMLGIIIGIGSVIAMVSLGQSSTKGITAEISSMGTNVIMVMRASQTQGGINIGSGNVQSL
;
A
#
# COMPACT_ATOMS: atom_id res chain seq x y z
N MET A 1 14.14 -36.40 -30.35
CA MET A 1 14.83 -35.12 -30.05
C MET A 1 14.87 -34.95 -28.52
N LYS A 2 16.05 -34.85 -27.92
CA LYS A 2 16.32 -35.31 -26.53
C LYS A 2 16.16 -34.23 -25.44
N VAL A 3 15.03 -33.51 -25.40
CA VAL A 3 14.76 -32.50 -24.33
C VAL A 3 14.71 -33.13 -22.94
N LEU A 4 14.17 -34.34 -22.82
CA LEU A 4 14.12 -35.11 -21.57
C LEU A 4 15.51 -35.39 -20.96
N ASN A 5 16.53 -35.63 -21.79
CA ASN A 5 17.89 -35.83 -21.29
C ASN A 5 18.50 -34.52 -20.76
N LEU A 6 18.22 -33.40 -21.40
CA LEU A 6 18.71 -32.09 -20.96
C LEU A 6 18.14 -31.74 -19.58
N ILE A 7 16.85 -31.94 -19.36
CA ILE A 7 16.20 -31.73 -18.05
C ILE A 7 16.84 -32.63 -16.98
N LYS A 8 17.08 -33.90 -17.28
CA LYS A 8 17.70 -34.87 -16.36
C LYS A 8 19.13 -34.47 -15.98
N ILE A 9 19.90 -33.96 -16.94
CA ILE A 9 21.29 -33.50 -16.72
C ILE A 9 21.31 -32.23 -15.87
N SER A 10 20.46 -31.26 -16.18
CA SER A 10 20.34 -30.00 -15.42
C SER A 10 19.91 -30.23 -13.98
N TRP A 11 18.95 -31.14 -13.75
CA TRP A 11 18.50 -31.50 -12.39
C TRP A 11 19.63 -32.11 -11.55
N LYS A 12 20.44 -32.99 -12.16
CA LYS A 12 21.60 -33.60 -11.52
C LYS A 12 22.71 -32.56 -11.23
N ALA A 13 22.89 -31.59 -12.12
CA ALA A 13 23.84 -30.49 -11.93
C ALA A 13 23.43 -29.56 -10.77
N LEU A 14 22.14 -29.23 -10.64
CA LEU A 14 21.61 -28.43 -9.52
C LEU A 14 21.83 -29.14 -8.18
N HIS A 15 21.62 -30.46 -8.13
CA HIS A 15 21.83 -31.28 -6.93
C HIS A 15 23.28 -31.39 -6.49
N ARG A 16 24.25 -31.16 -7.39
CA ARG A 16 25.69 -31.23 -7.08
C ARG A 16 26.18 -30.03 -6.27
N ASN A 17 25.58 -28.85 -6.46
CA ASN A 17 25.94 -27.61 -5.76
C ASN A 17 24.79 -27.10 -4.89
N LYS A 18 24.41 -27.90 -3.89
CA LYS A 18 23.23 -27.64 -3.04
C LYS A 18 23.25 -26.25 -2.39
N THR A 19 24.38 -25.81 -1.83
CA THR A 19 24.47 -24.52 -1.14
C THR A 19 24.24 -23.33 -2.08
N ARG A 20 24.92 -23.31 -3.23
CA ARG A 20 24.75 -22.26 -4.23
C ARG A 20 23.35 -22.26 -4.85
N ALA A 21 22.80 -23.44 -5.17
CA ALA A 21 21.45 -23.57 -5.71
C ALA A 21 20.39 -23.10 -4.69
N LEU A 22 20.54 -23.45 -3.43
CA LEU A 22 19.59 -23.06 -2.37
C LEU A 22 19.64 -21.56 -2.11
N LEU A 23 20.83 -20.95 -2.05
CA LEU A 23 20.99 -19.52 -1.78
C LEU A 23 20.45 -18.65 -2.94
N THR A 24 20.65 -19.07 -4.19
CA THR A 24 20.10 -18.38 -5.37
C THR A 24 18.58 -18.46 -5.42
N MET A 25 18.01 -19.64 -5.12
CA MET A 25 16.55 -19.81 -5.04
C MET A 25 15.94 -18.97 -3.91
N LEU A 26 16.57 -18.94 -2.73
CA LEU A 26 16.12 -18.11 -1.61
C LEU A 26 16.09 -16.63 -1.98
N GLY A 27 17.14 -16.12 -2.64
CA GLY A 27 17.19 -14.73 -3.08
C GLY A 27 16.03 -14.37 -4.01
N ILE A 28 15.70 -15.25 -4.96
CA ILE A 28 14.58 -15.03 -5.90
C ILE A 28 13.24 -15.08 -5.17
N ILE A 29 13.04 -16.04 -4.27
CA ILE A 29 11.79 -16.19 -3.50
C ILE A 29 11.54 -14.96 -2.64
N ILE A 30 12.55 -14.51 -1.87
CA ILE A 30 12.42 -13.35 -0.99
C ILE A 30 12.30 -12.07 -1.81
N GLY A 31 13.10 -11.92 -2.87
CA GLY A 31 13.09 -10.74 -3.73
C GLY A 31 11.74 -10.53 -4.40
N ILE A 32 11.21 -11.55 -5.10
CA ILE A 32 9.91 -11.46 -5.76
C ILE A 32 8.78 -11.32 -4.72
N GLY A 33 8.86 -12.06 -3.60
CA GLY A 33 7.85 -11.98 -2.53
C GLY A 33 7.74 -10.58 -1.92
N SER A 34 8.87 -9.93 -1.63
CA SER A 34 8.90 -8.56 -1.10
C SER A 34 8.30 -7.55 -2.06
N VAL A 35 8.62 -7.65 -3.36
CA VAL A 35 8.07 -6.76 -4.39
C VAL A 35 6.55 -6.93 -4.51
N ILE A 36 6.06 -8.17 -4.57
CA ILE A 36 4.61 -8.45 -4.65
C ILE A 36 3.89 -7.88 -3.41
N ALA A 37 4.44 -8.12 -2.21
CA ALA A 37 3.87 -7.62 -0.97
C ALA A 37 3.79 -6.08 -0.96
N MET A 38 4.89 -5.40 -1.30
CA MET A 38 4.94 -3.94 -1.36
C MET A 38 3.94 -3.37 -2.37
N VAL A 39 3.85 -3.95 -3.57
CA VAL A 39 2.91 -3.49 -4.61
C VAL A 39 1.47 -3.69 -4.16
N SER A 40 1.15 -4.86 -3.59
CA SER A 40 -0.18 -5.16 -3.07
C SER A 40 -0.57 -4.19 -1.96
N LEU A 41 0.35 -3.93 -1.02
CA LEU A 41 0.13 -3.01 0.09
C LEU A 41 -0.08 -1.57 -0.42
N GLY A 42 0.78 -1.10 -1.34
CA GLY A 42 0.69 0.24 -1.91
C GLY A 42 -0.64 0.47 -2.64
N GLN A 43 -1.04 -0.48 -3.50
CA GLN A 43 -2.33 -0.41 -4.18
C GLN A 43 -3.50 -0.47 -3.20
N SER A 44 -3.41 -1.28 -2.15
CA SER A 44 -4.46 -1.40 -1.13
C SER A 44 -4.60 -0.11 -0.31
N SER A 45 -3.50 0.51 0.11
CA SER A 45 -3.52 1.79 0.81
C SER A 45 -4.10 2.90 -0.06
N THR A 46 -3.67 3.01 -1.33
CA THR A 46 -4.26 3.99 -2.25
C THR A 46 -5.75 3.77 -2.44
N LYS A 47 -6.19 2.52 -2.63
CA LYS A 47 -7.63 2.20 -2.76
C LYS A 47 -8.42 2.54 -1.50
N GLY A 48 -7.89 2.24 -0.31
CA GLY A 48 -8.54 2.57 0.95
C GLY A 48 -8.67 4.08 1.14
N ILE A 49 -7.61 4.83 0.88
CA ILE A 49 -7.61 6.29 0.95
C ILE A 49 -8.56 6.88 -0.09
N THR A 50 -8.55 6.38 -1.34
CA THR A 50 -9.50 6.83 -2.37
C THR A 50 -10.95 6.50 -1.98
N ALA A 51 -11.21 5.35 -1.34
CA ALA A 51 -12.54 4.99 -0.88
C ALA A 51 -13.02 5.91 0.26
N GLU A 52 -12.14 6.25 1.20
CA GLU A 52 -12.40 7.22 2.27
C GLU A 52 -12.65 8.64 1.71
N ILE A 53 -11.83 9.08 0.76
CA ILE A 53 -11.99 10.38 0.10
C ILE A 53 -13.28 10.40 -0.74
N SER A 54 -13.61 9.30 -1.41
CA SER A 54 -14.84 9.18 -2.19
C SER A 54 -16.08 9.08 -1.30
N SER A 55 -15.97 8.50 -0.09
CA SER A 55 -17.06 8.43 0.89
C SER A 55 -17.29 9.77 1.60
N MET A 56 -16.27 10.62 1.70
CA MET A 56 -16.43 12.05 2.01
C MET A 56 -17.21 12.81 0.90
N GLY A 57 -17.35 12.19 -0.28
CA GLY A 57 -18.19 12.66 -1.38
C GLY A 57 -17.56 13.79 -2.20
N THR A 58 -17.96 13.90 -3.46
CA THR A 58 -17.70 15.06 -4.36
C THR A 58 -18.33 16.36 -3.84
N ASN A 59 -18.92 16.34 -2.63
CA ASN A 59 -19.66 17.43 -2.00
C ASN A 59 -19.24 17.58 -0.53
N VAL A 60 -17.95 17.81 -0.28
CA VAL A 60 -17.44 18.14 1.05
C VAL A 60 -17.87 19.57 1.38
N ILE A 61 -18.96 19.74 2.14
CA ILE A 61 -19.32 21.05 2.72
C ILE A 61 -18.46 21.24 3.97
N MET A 62 -17.31 21.89 3.80
CA MET A 62 -16.44 22.28 4.91
C MET A 62 -17.06 23.47 5.65
N VAL A 63 -17.83 23.19 6.71
CA VAL A 63 -18.41 24.24 7.56
C VAL A 63 -17.30 24.80 8.47
N MET A 64 -16.59 25.81 7.96
CA MET A 64 -15.72 26.63 8.79
C MET A 64 -16.57 27.67 9.49
N ARG A 65 -16.60 27.64 10.83
CA ARG A 65 -17.22 28.71 11.61
C ARG A 65 -16.39 29.96 11.38
N ALA A 66 -16.85 30.84 10.49
CA ALA A 66 -16.31 32.18 10.38
C ALA A 66 -16.54 32.84 11.74
N SER A 67 -15.48 33.03 12.53
CA SER A 67 -15.51 34.02 13.59
C SER A 67 -15.74 35.35 12.88
N GLN A 68 -17.00 35.79 12.81
CA GLN A 68 -17.37 37.11 12.34
C GLN A 68 -16.79 38.12 13.32
N THR A 69 -15.52 38.46 13.15
CA THR A 69 -14.96 39.70 13.66
C THR A 69 -15.41 40.81 12.73
N GLN A 70 -16.70 41.15 12.81
CA GLN A 70 -17.21 42.37 12.21
C GLN A 70 -16.84 43.51 13.16
N GLY A 71 -15.74 44.20 12.86
CA GLY A 71 -15.44 45.53 13.41
C GLY A 71 -15.19 45.61 14.92
N GLY A 72 -14.18 44.90 15.43
CA GLY A 72 -13.54 45.26 16.71
C GLY A 72 -14.28 44.86 17.99
N ILE A 73 -15.28 43.97 17.92
CA ILE A 73 -15.91 43.39 19.10
C ILE A 73 -15.57 41.90 19.24
N ASN A 74 -14.88 41.54 20.32
CA ASN A 74 -14.70 40.15 20.74
C ASN A 74 -16.04 39.66 21.30
N ILE A 75 -16.82 38.93 20.50
CA ILE A 75 -17.99 38.20 21.02
C ILE A 75 -17.42 37.00 21.79
N GLY A 76 -17.30 37.18 23.09
CA GLY A 76 -16.91 36.14 24.03
C GLY A 76 -17.82 34.91 23.91
N SER A 77 -17.23 33.74 24.19
CA SER A 77 -17.85 32.43 24.24
C SER A 77 -19.05 32.39 25.19
N GLY A 78 -20.21 32.83 24.73
CA GLY A 78 -21.52 32.57 25.34
C GLY A 78 -22.22 31.48 24.54
N ASN A 79 -22.57 30.39 25.24
CA ASN A 79 -23.27 29.19 24.78
C ASN A 79 -24.08 29.34 23.46
N VAL A 80 -23.49 28.89 22.36
CA VAL A 80 -24.24 28.48 21.17
C VAL A 80 -24.64 27.02 21.36
N GLN A 81 -25.76 26.84 22.07
CA GLN A 81 -26.44 25.55 22.23
C GLN A 81 -26.91 25.08 20.85
N SER A 82 -26.25 24.06 20.29
CA SER A 82 -26.77 23.29 19.16
C SER A 82 -27.93 22.43 19.67
N LEU A 83 -29.07 22.52 18.99
CA LEU A 83 -30.06 21.42 18.93
C LEU A 83 -29.55 20.34 17.97
#